data_AF-A0A6L5FN33-F1
#
_entry.id   AF-A0A6L5FN33-F1
#
_cell.length_a   1.000
_cell.length_b   1.000
_cell.length_c   1.000
_cell.angle_alpha   90.00
_cell.angle_beta   90.00
_cell.angle_gamma   90.00
#
_symmetry.space_group_name_H-M   'P 1'
#
loop_
_entity.id
_entity.type
_entity.pdbx_description
1 polymer ?
#
loop_
_entity_poly.entity_id
_entity_poly.type
_entity_poly.pdbx_seq_one_letter_code
_entity_poly.pdbx_strand_id
1 'polypeptide(L)' 'MSDIDLFADVDYDRFGFVPYMEMRDFLKGLFSRNVDVTTRNALHPDLKHRIINSAVKVFDEGQIDPVAA' A
#
# COMPACT_ATOMS: atom_id res chain seq x y z
N MET A 1 -0.51 20.58 3.86
CA MET A 1 -0.67 19.26 4.52
C MET A 1 0.06 18.26 3.66
N SER A 2 0.88 17.39 4.26
CA SER A 2 1.60 16.34 3.52
C SER A 2 0.70 15.13 3.35
N ASP A 3 0.69 14.55 2.16
CA ASP A 3 -0.01 13.32 1.84
C ASP A 3 0.74 12.11 2.45
N ILE A 4 0.06 10.97 2.59
CA ILE A 4 0.65 9.71 3.04
C ILE A 4 0.77 8.78 1.82
N ASP A 5 2.00 8.45 1.43
CA ASP A 5 2.27 7.49 0.35
C ASP A 5 2.51 6.10 0.92
N LEU A 6 1.75 5.13 0.42
CA LEU A 6 1.86 3.71 0.79
C LEU A 6 2.04 2.87 -0.46
N PHE A 7 2.91 1.87 -0.40
CA PHE A 7 2.92 0.78 -1.37
C PHE A 7 2.95 -0.56 -0.67
N ALA A 8 2.21 -1.51 -1.23
CA ALA A 8 2.16 -2.88 -0.72
C ALA A 8 2.40 -3.89 -1.85
N ASP A 9 2.99 -5.01 -1.47
CA ASP A 9 3.01 -6.21 -2.30
C ASP A 9 1.72 -6.97 -1.99
N VAL A 10 0.84 -7.09 -2.98
CA VAL A 10 -0.48 -7.74 -2.86
C VAL A 10 -0.53 -8.97 -3.76
N ASP A 11 -1.31 -9.97 -3.34
CA ASP A 11 -1.69 -11.08 -4.19
C ASP A 11 -2.73 -10.59 -5.21
N TYR A 12 -2.31 -10.32 -6.44
CA TYR A 12 -3.19 -9.76 -7.48
C TYR A 12 -4.28 -10.74 -7.94
N ASP A 13 -4.14 -12.04 -7.71
CA ASP A 13 -5.19 -13.01 -8.04
C ASP A 13 -6.36 -12.90 -7.06
N ARG A 14 -6.09 -12.42 -5.84
CA ARG A 14 -7.08 -12.24 -4.77
C ARG A 14 -7.44 -10.77 -4.52
N PHE A 15 -6.57 -9.85 -4.88
CA PHE A 15 -6.66 -8.42 -4.60
C PHE A 15 -6.93 -7.62 -5.89
N GLY A 16 -8.21 -7.60 -6.27
CA GLY A 16 -8.68 -6.85 -7.43
C GLY A 16 -8.99 -5.38 -7.13
N PHE A 17 -9.65 -4.72 -8.10
CA PHE A 17 -9.97 -3.29 -8.02
C PHE A 17 -10.88 -2.92 -6.85
N VAL A 18 -11.90 -3.73 -6.54
CA VAL A 18 -12.86 -3.45 -5.46
C VAL A 18 -12.16 -3.45 -4.08
N PRO A 19 -11.46 -4.53 -3.67
CA PRO A 19 -10.67 -4.52 -2.42
C PRO A 19 -9.65 -3.37 -2.34
N TYR A 20 -9.03 -3.00 -3.46
CA TYR A 20 -8.11 -1.87 -3.53
C TYR A 20 -8.81 -0.53 -3.20
N MET A 21 -9.99 -0.29 -3.79
CA MET A 21 -10.76 0.93 -3.54
C MET A 21 -11.26 1.00 -2.10
N GLU A 22 -11.77 -0.11 -1.57
CA GLU A 22 -12.21 -0.21 -0.17
C GLU A 22 -11.07 0.07 0.81
N MET A 23 -9.89 -0.53 0.59
CA MET A 23 -8.70 -0.27 1.40
C MET A 23 -8.29 1.21 1.36
N ARG A 24 -8.26 1.82 0.16
CA ARG A 24 -7.88 3.23 0.00
C ARG A 24 -8.84 4.15 0.76
N ASP A 25 -10.14 3.92 0.64
CA ASP A 25 -11.15 4.76 1.28
C ASP A 25 -11.15 4.55 2.81
N PHE A 26 -10.92 3.32 3.28
CA PHE A 26 -10.68 3.02 4.70
C PHE A 26 -9.49 3.81 5.26
N LEU A 27 -8.34 3.80 4.58
CA LEU A 27 -7.12 4.49 5.03
C LEU A 27 -7.30 6.01 5.05
N LYS A 28 -8.00 6.58 4.06
CA LYS A 28 -8.35 8.01 4.06
C LYS A 28 -9.19 8.40 5.27
N GLY A 29 -10.18 7.56 5.61
CA GLY A 29 -10.98 7.74 6.83
C GLY A 29 -10.14 7.63 8.10
N LEU A 30 -9.30 6.59 8.19
CA LEU A 30 -8.45 6.32 9.35
C LEU A 30 -7.47 7.46 9.65
N PHE A 31 -6.77 7.96 8.62
CA PHE A 31 -5.78 9.01 8.80
C PHE A 31 -6.36 10.42 8.76
N SER A 32 -7.64 10.59 8.38
CA SER A 32 -8.26 11.90 8.15
C SER A 32 -7.45 12.79 7.21
N ARG A 33 -6.80 12.17 6.20
CA ARG A 33 -5.85 12.77 5.27
C ARG A 33 -5.92 12.07 3.92
N ASN A 34 -5.36 12.70 2.89
CA ASN A 34 -5.14 12.04 1.61
C ASN A 34 -4.07 10.95 1.76
N VAL A 35 -4.41 9.78 1.23
CA VAL A 35 -3.54 8.60 1.19
C VAL A 35 -3.47 8.14 -0.25
N ASP A 36 -2.26 8.09 -0.77
CA ASP A 36 -1.97 7.50 -2.08
C ASP A 36 -1.44 6.10 -1.85
N VAL A 37 -2.22 5.10 -2.29
CA VAL A 37 -1.86 3.69 -2.17
C VAL A 37 -1.52 3.16 -3.55
N THR A 38 -0.39 2.50 -3.68
CA THR A 38 0.01 1.84 -4.92
C THR A 38 0.58 0.46 -4.62
N THR A 39 1.04 -0.23 -5.65
CA THR A 39 1.79 -1.47 -5.49
C THR A 39 3.24 -1.26 -5.87
N ARG A 40 4.14 -2.09 -5.35
CA ARG A 40 5.58 -1.98 -5.66
C ARG A 40 5.87 -2.09 -7.15
N ASN A 41 5.05 -2.85 -7.88
CA ASN A 41 5.19 -3.04 -9.33
C ASN A 41 4.67 -1.86 -10.15
N ALA A 42 3.79 -1.03 -9.57
CA ALA A 42 3.28 0.18 -10.20
C ALA A 42 4.18 1.41 -9.97
N LEU A 43 5.26 1.30 -9.18
CA LEU A 43 6.23 2.38 -9.01
C LEU A 43 6.99 2.64 -10.32
N HIS A 44 7.18 3.93 -10.64
CA HIS A 44 7.96 4.33 -11.81
C HIS A 44 9.38 3.73 -11.76
N PRO A 45 9.87 3.05 -12.82
CA PRO A 45 11.14 2.31 -12.78
C PRO A 45 12.32 3.15 -12.28
N ASP A 46 12.45 4.38 -12.78
CA ASP A 46 13.57 5.27 -12.42
C ASP A 46 13.49 5.79 -10.98
N LEU A 47 12.30 5.82 -10.38
CA LEU A 47 12.08 6.31 -9.01
C LEU A 47 11.99 5.18 -8.00
N LYS A 48 11.69 3.94 -8.46
CA LYS A 48 11.40 2.77 -7.64
C LYS A 48 12.47 2.54 -6.57
N HIS A 49 13.74 2.52 -6.96
CA HIS A 49 14.84 2.31 -6.03
C HIS A 49 14.93 3.41 -4.97
N ARG A 50 14.80 4.67 -5.38
CA ARG A 50 14.84 5.81 -4.46
C ARG A 50 13.70 5.75 -3.45
N ILE A 51 12.47 5.50 -3.93
CA ILE A 51 11.27 5.41 -3.10
C ILE A 51 11.41 4.27 -2.08
N ILE A 52 11.79 3.07 -2.53
CA ILE A 52 11.96 1.90 -1.66
C ILE A 52 13.03 2.15 -0.59
N ASN A 53 14.16 2.76 -0.96
CA ASN A 53 15.25 3.02 -0.02
C ASN A 53 14.90 4.09 1.03
N SER A 54 14.00 5.02 0.69
CA SER A 54 13.50 6.01 1.65
C SER A 54 12.27 5.55 2.45
N ALA A 55 11.66 4.42 2.06
CA ALA A 55 10.43 3.96 2.67
C ALA A 55 10.67 3.32 4.04
N VAL A 56 9.72 3.52 4.94
CA VAL A 56 9.68 2.82 6.23
C VAL A 56 8.92 1.51 6.04
N LYS A 57 9.56 0.38 6.32
CA LYS A 57 8.91 -0.94 6.30
C LYS A 57 8.02 -1.07 7.54
N VAL A 58 6.71 -1.25 7.35
CA VAL A 58 5.73 -1.34 8.44
C VAL A 58 5.35 -2.79 8.76
N PHE A 59 5.29 -3.66 7.74
CA PHE A 59 4.96 -5.08 7.90
C PHE A 59 6.14 -5.94 7.49
N ASP A 60 6.56 -6.87 8.36
CA ASP A 60 7.53 -7.92 8.06
C ASP A 60 6.83 -9.19 7.53
N GLU A 61 7.55 -9.99 6.75
CA GLU A 61 7.03 -11.19 6.08
C GLU A 61 6.44 -12.24 7.04
N GLY A 62 6.79 -12.16 8.34
CA GLY A 62 6.29 -13.06 9.39
C GLY A 62 5.10 -12.54 10.20
N GLN A 63 4.54 -11.36 9.90
CA GLN A 63 3.47 -10.73 10.71
C GLN A 63 2.14 -10.53 9.98
N ILE A 64 1.94 -11.21 8.84
CA ILE A 64 0.66 -11.16 8.14
C ILE A 64 -0.20 -12.30 8.70
N ASP A 65 -1.02 -12.00 9.71
CA ASP A 65 -2.07 -12.94 10.13
C ASP A 65 -2.95 -13.24 8.91
N PRO A 66 -3.25 -14.52 8.61
CA PRO A 66 -4.13 -14.85 7.50
C PRO A 66 -5.47 -14.19 7.76
N VAL A 67 -5.83 -13.23 6.89
CA VAL A 67 -7.17 -12.61 6.91
C VAL A 67 -8.17 -13.76 6.83
N ALA A 68 -8.96 -13.92 7.89
CA ALA A 68 -9.98 -14.96 7.98
C ALA A 68 -10.88 -14.89 6.73
N ALA A 69 -10.99 -16.02 6.05
CA ALA A 69 -11.77 -16.19 4.84
C ALA A 69 -13.28 -16.06 5.08
#